data_AF-A0A956IRE4-F1
#
_entry.id   AF-A0A956IRE4-F1
#
_cell.length_a   1.000
_cell.length_b   1.000
_cell.length_c   1.000
_cell.angle_alpha   90.00
_cell.angle_beta   90.00
_cell.angle_gamma   90.00
#
_symmetry.space_group_name_H-M   'P 1'
#
loop_
_entity.id
_entity.type
_entity.pdbx_description
1 polymer ?
#
loop_
_entity_poly.entity_id
_entity_poly.type
_entity_poly.pdbx_seq_one_letter_code
_entity_poly.pdbx_strand_id
1 'polypeptide(L)' 'GRVFQGTAKQIVEAMKYIAFGQEQRSLGEYIDWLVDQVQRLESTDLKVEGDTDEEKAASLVQAMLGSGLAEKM' A
#
# COMPACT_ATOMS: atom_id res chain seq x y z
N GLY A 1 5.81 10.23 -11.08
CA GLY A 1 5.31 9.04 -10.36
C GLY A 1 4.35 8.25 -11.23
N ARG A 2 3.82 7.14 -10.72
CA ARG A 2 2.67 6.44 -11.34
C ARG A 2 1.37 7.04 -10.79
N VAL A 3 0.33 7.04 -11.61
CA VAL A 3 -1.01 7.52 -11.21
C VAL A 3 -1.92 6.30 -11.09
N PHE A 4 -2.53 6.14 -9.92
CA PHE A 4 -3.54 5.12 -9.66
C PHE A 4 -4.89 5.79 -9.42
N GLN A 5 -5.98 5.15 -9.84
CA GLN A 5 -7.33 5.66 -9.72
C GLN A 5 -8.27 4.53 -9.28
N GLY A 6 -9.32 4.90 -8.54
CA GLY A 6 -10.32 3.97 -8.02
C GLY A 6 -10.41 4.00 -6.50
N THR A 7 -11.01 2.96 -5.93
CA THR A 7 -11.04 2.76 -4.47
C THR A 7 -9.65 2.44 -3.93
N ALA A 8 -9.45 2.58 -2.62
CA ALA A 8 -8.16 2.26 -2.01
C ALA A 8 -7.72 0.81 -2.31
N LYS A 9 -8.65 -0.14 -2.26
CA LYS A 9 -8.39 -1.53 -2.63
C LYS A 9 -7.91 -1.69 -4.07
N GLN A 10 -8.61 -1.06 -5.04
CA GLN A 10 -8.21 -1.10 -6.45
C GLN A 10 -6.83 -0.47 -6.69
N ILE A 11 -6.51 0.61 -5.97
CA ILE A 11 -5.20 1.24 -6.03
C ILE A 11 -4.11 0.28 -5.55
N VAL A 12 -4.31 -0.35 -4.38
CA VAL A 12 -3.32 -1.27 -3.81
C VAL A 12 -3.21 -2.57 -4.63
N GLU A 13 -4.30 -3.07 -5.20
CA GLU A 13 -4.28 -4.18 -6.16
C GLU A 13 -3.46 -3.81 -7.41
N ALA A 14 -3.62 -2.60 -7.94
CA ALA A 14 -2.83 -2.11 -9.07
C ALA A 14 -1.34 -1.96 -8.70
N MET A 15 -1.02 -1.52 -7.47
CA MET A 15 0.35 -1.49 -6.95
C MET A 15 0.94 -2.90 -6.83
N LYS A 16 0.17 -3.86 -6.33
CA LYS A 16 0.58 -5.27 -6.24
C LYS A 16 0.85 -5.86 -7.61
N TYR A 17 -0.03 -5.61 -8.57
CA TYR A 17 0.07 -6.14 -9.93
C TYR A 17 1.39 -5.77 -10.62
N ILE A 18 1.93 -4.59 -10.32
CA ILE A 18 3.19 -4.11 -10.89
C ILE A 18 4.42 -4.39 -10.02
N ALA A 19 4.22 -4.88 -8.79
CA ALA A 19 5.29 -5.14 -7.85
C ALA A 19 5.90 -6.51 -8.15
N PHE A 20 7.15 -6.50 -8.63
CA PHE A 20 7.85 -7.70 -9.05
C PHE A 20 7.95 -8.73 -7.91
N GLY A 21 7.57 -9.99 -8.18
CA GLY A 21 7.68 -11.08 -7.21
C GLY A 21 6.61 -11.08 -6.12
N GLN A 22 5.53 -10.31 -6.29
CA GLN A 22 4.41 -10.21 -5.34
C GLN A 22 3.14 -10.91 -5.83
N GLU A 23 3.19 -11.58 -6.98
CA GLU A 23 2.03 -12.10 -7.71
C GLU A 23 1.26 -13.13 -6.87
N GLN A 24 1.99 -13.99 -6.14
CA GLN A 24 1.42 -15.10 -5.36
C GLN A 24 0.90 -14.69 -3.97
N ARG A 25 1.22 -13.48 -3.49
CA ARG A 25 0.70 -13.01 -2.20
C ARG A 25 -0.80 -12.72 -2.31
N SER A 26 -1.52 -12.87 -1.21
CA SER A 26 -2.81 -12.18 -1.02
C SER A 26 -2.61 -10.66 -0.96
N LEU A 27 -3.71 -9.90 -0.96
CA LEU A 27 -3.60 -8.44 -0.85
C LEU A 27 -3.09 -8.03 0.53
N GLY A 28 -3.62 -8.60 1.61
CA GLY A 28 -3.13 -8.40 2.97
C GLY A 28 -1.63 -8.70 3.13
N GLU A 29 -1.15 -9.85 2.63
CA GLU A 29 0.29 -10.19 2.69
C GLU A 29 1.16 -9.21 1.89
N TYR A 30 0.65 -8.69 0.77
CA TYR A 30 1.33 -7.66 0.00
C TYR A 30 1.42 -6.33 0.77
N ILE A 31 0.34 -5.94 1.45
CA ILE A 31 0.30 -4.72 2.27
C ILE A 31 1.32 -4.84 3.42
N ASP A 32 1.30 -5.94 4.16
CA ASP A 32 2.21 -6.17 5.28
C ASP A 32 3.67 -6.17 4.80
N TRP A 33 3.96 -6.81 3.66
CA TRP A 33 5.28 -6.77 3.03
C TRP A 33 5.70 -5.35 2.62
N LEU A 34 4.78 -4.57 2.02
CA LEU A 34 5.08 -3.21 1.57
C LEU A 34 5.42 -2.30 2.75
N VAL A 35 4.68 -2.39 3.85
CA VAL A 35 4.98 -1.65 5.09
C VAL A 35 6.39 -1.96 5.58
N ASP A 36 6.73 -3.25 5.66
CA ASP A 36 8.07 -3.69 6.03
C ASP A 36 9.16 -3.16 5.08
N GLN A 37 8.90 -3.13 3.77
CA GLN A 37 9.85 -2.59 2.80
C GLN A 37 10.05 -1.09 2.94
N VAL A 38 8.96 -0.33 3.09
CA VAL A 38 9.01 1.13 3.25
C VAL A 38 9.78 1.49 4.53
N GLN A 39 9.54 0.77 5.63
CA GLN A 39 10.31 0.99 6.85
C GLN A 39 11.80 0.70 6.66
N ARG A 40 12.17 -0.34 5.91
CA ARG A 40 13.58 -0.72 5.69
C ARG A 40 14.31 0.21 4.73
N LEU A 41 13.65 0.67 3.68
CA LEU A 41 14.28 1.41 2.59
C LEU A 41 14.18 2.93 2.79
N GLU A 42 13.04 3.41 3.28
CA GLU A 42 12.74 4.85 3.42
C GLU A 42 12.76 5.29 4.90
N SER A 43 13.07 4.39 5.85
CA SER A 43 13.01 4.65 7.29
C SER A 43 11.69 5.28 7.76
N THR A 44 10.61 4.99 7.03
CA THR A 44 9.28 5.58 7.23
C THR A 44 8.34 4.55 7.81
N ASP A 45 7.80 4.83 9.00
CA ASP A 45 6.87 3.95 9.71
C ASP A 45 5.44 4.17 9.21
N LEU A 46 4.95 3.27 8.36
CA LEU A 46 3.58 3.29 7.89
C LEU A 46 2.69 2.46 8.82
N LYS A 47 1.84 3.14 9.58
CA LYS A 47 0.85 2.49 10.44
C LYS A 47 -0.37 2.10 9.61
N VAL A 48 -0.58 0.79 9.47
CA VAL A 48 -1.73 0.21 8.77
C VAL A 48 -2.58 -0.55 9.76
N GLU A 49 -3.86 -0.19 9.83
CA GLU A 49 -4.87 -0.80 10.70
C GLU A 49 -5.99 -1.44 9.86
N GLY A 50 -6.75 -2.35 10.46
CA GLY A 50 -7.90 -3.01 9.84
C GLY A 50 -7.82 -4.54 9.84
N ASP A 51 -9.00 -5.17 9.80
CA ASP A 51 -9.16 -6.62 9.83
C ASP A 51 -9.45 -7.20 8.44
N THR A 52 -9.90 -6.35 7.51
CA THR A 52 -10.20 -6.72 6.13
C THR A 52 -9.21 -6.10 5.14
N ASP A 53 -9.09 -6.72 3.96
CA ASP A 53 -8.31 -6.17 2.84
C ASP A 53 -8.76 -4.75 2.45
N GLU A 54 -10.06 -4.47 2.51
CA GLU A 54 -10.63 -3.15 2.24
C GLU A 54 -10.12 -2.09 3.23
N GLU A 55 -10.19 -2.41 4.53
CA GLU A 55 -9.77 -1.51 5.61
C GLU A 55 -8.26 -1.29 5.61
N LYS A 56 -7.48 -2.38 5.47
CA LYS A 56 -6.02 -2.30 5.36
C LYS A 56 -5.59 -1.46 4.15
N ALA A 57 -6.21 -1.66 3.00
CA ALA A 57 -5.89 -0.87 1.81
C ALA A 57 -6.22 0.62 2.01
N ALA A 58 -7.37 0.93 2.61
CA ALA A 58 -7.74 2.30 2.94
C ALA A 58 -6.74 2.94 3.92
N SER A 59 -6.38 2.23 4.99
CA SER A 59 -5.39 2.68 5.97
C SER A 59 -4.01 2.90 5.35
N LEU A 60 -3.55 1.99 4.48
CA LEU A 60 -2.27 2.12 3.77
C LEU A 60 -2.25 3.37 2.89
N VAL A 61 -3.29 3.59 2.07
CA VAL A 61 -3.36 4.78 1.21
C VAL A 61 -3.33 6.06 2.03
N GLN A 62 -4.05 6.12 3.16
CA GLN A 62 -3.99 7.28 4.05
C GLN A 62 -2.59 7.47 4.66
N ALA A 63 -1.94 6.39 5.10
CA ALA A 63 -0.59 6.44 5.65
C ALA A 63 0.44 6.93 4.61
N MET A 64 0.34 6.48 3.36
CA MET A 64 1.21 6.95 2.26
C MET A 64 0.99 8.44 1.95
N LEU A 65 -0.25 8.91 1.98
CA LEU A 65 -0.56 10.34 1.82
C LEU A 65 -0.03 11.16 3.01
N GLY A 66 -0.21 10.69 4.24
CA GLY A 66 0.24 11.38 5.45
C GLY A 66 1.77 11.42 5.61
N SER A 67 2.49 10.45 5.03
CA SER A 67 3.96 10.41 5.03
C SER A 67 4.60 11.13 3.84
N GLY A 68 3.82 11.55 2.83
CA GLY A 68 4.33 12.16 1.60
C GLY A 68 4.88 11.17 0.57
N LEU A 69 4.72 9.86 0.80
CA LEU A 69 5.06 8.83 -0.21
C LEU A 69 4.09 8.82 -1.39
N ALA A 70 2.90 9.36 -1.20
CA ALA A 70 1.90 9.60 -2.24
C ALA A 70 1.28 10.99 -2.06
N GLU A 71 0.73 11.52 -3.14
CA GLU A 71 0.00 12.80 -3.14
C GLU A 71 -1.34 12.62 -3.88
N LYS A 72 -2.37 13.35 -3.43
CA LYS A 72 -3.63 13.45 -4.18
C LYS A 72 -3.46 14.46 -5.31
N MET A 73 -3.87 14.08 -6.52
CA MET A 73 -3.97 14.97 -7.68
C MET A 73 -5.41 15.40 -7.91
#